data_AF-A0A4Q5Y138-F1
#
_entry.id   AF-A0A4Q5Y138-F1
#
_cell.length_a   1.000
_cell.length_b   1.000
_cell.length_c   1.000
_cell.angle_alpha   90.00
_cell.angle_beta   90.00
_cell.angle_gamma   90.00
#
_symmetry.space_group_name_H-M   'P 1'
#
loop_
_entity.id
_entity.type
_entity.pdbx_description
1 polymer ?
#
loop_
_entity_poly.entity_id
_entity_poly.type
_entity_poly.pdbx_seq_one_letter_code
_entity_poly.pdbx_strand_id
1 'polypeptide(L)'
;MSIRDQRLRSEFDFLDESHPCAGVERSSAAFVVPEPWAIARFDHVNLRSGWWRFEATGESDVAEVRLSSSRDPLIVIQADSTARIYLGDPSGYDVALLVSAWPGAYKFSALRLVRLGQLEAGRLVVSAAARLRRRKDPLKLLLRASRQLMSGRALGLALPANSSVPYHQPEKSQGEVGFHSMRVDAGGMTLHVQEGDRLHLQAIEIAQAEFRRDSNLVAAYADVVEGGKLIPHPAWDRDLAESGAFDNAPLFLRPGAQAKDIRDAVQTWGESAVVRIPLPLVERDTQSHRLIAVELPQLERLPLVSVIIPTKFRMDLLEKCLLGLRERTGYANLEIIIVDNGVTDERFAGLVKIAGASFPVRVLEDKGPFNFSRLVNAGVRAAGGEIILLLNDDVEPLTLGWLHRMVASACSPGVGAVGARLHYPDKTIQHAGVVLGLGGTCAHLWRGTAEFNALDNPYIGSRGGRMAVTGACLAVKRADYDVVGGFDETAFPVAYNDIDFCLRLHARGLRNIYQGDAKLVHHESQSRGHDDVSITARRRQSAEAAQFLNRWRELIFADPYFSPAFDPSIETGVAHRANYRPSDQYRQIS
;
A
#
# COMPACT_ATOMS: atom_id res chain seq x y z
N MET A 1 -27.68 0.46 42.79
CA MET A 1 -26.51 1.13 43.39
C MET A 1 -26.16 0.39 44.67
N SER A 2 -25.01 -0.29 44.70
CA SER A 2 -24.42 -0.88 45.91
C SER A 2 -22.90 -0.79 45.80
N ILE A 3 -22.29 -0.37 46.89
CA ILE A 3 -20.95 0.21 47.09
C ILE A 3 -19.81 -0.85 46.95
N ARG A 4 -20.00 -1.92 46.18
CA ARG A 4 -19.00 -3.01 46.01
C ARG A 4 -18.34 -3.11 44.64
N ASP A 5 -18.70 -2.28 43.66
CA ASP A 5 -18.13 -2.32 42.29
C ASP A 5 -16.93 -1.38 42.06
N GLN A 6 -16.49 -0.62 43.07
CA GLN A 6 -15.45 0.42 42.91
C GLN A 6 -13.99 -0.09 43.00
N ARG A 7 -13.73 -1.39 43.21
CA ARG A 7 -12.36 -1.93 43.44
C ARG A 7 -11.79 -2.85 42.36
N LEU A 8 -12.39 -2.91 41.16
CA LEU A 8 -11.92 -3.81 40.09
C LEU A 8 -11.63 -3.12 38.75
N ARG A 9 -11.64 -1.78 38.69
CA ARG A 9 -11.24 -1.05 37.48
C ARG A 9 -9.73 -0.84 37.51
N SER A 10 -9.01 -1.56 36.65
CA SER A 10 -7.72 -1.07 36.19
C SER A 10 -8.01 0.05 35.21
N GLU A 11 -7.63 1.28 35.57
CA GLU A 11 -7.77 2.47 34.74
C GLU A 11 -6.40 3.13 34.56
N PHE A 12 -6.19 3.75 33.40
CA PHE A 12 -5.02 4.58 33.10
C PHE A 12 -5.55 5.97 32.76
N ASP A 13 -5.28 6.96 33.62
CA ASP A 13 -5.72 8.34 33.45
C ASP A 13 -4.61 9.16 32.80
N PHE A 14 -4.86 9.64 31.59
CA PHE A 14 -3.87 10.41 30.83
C PHE A 14 -3.62 11.79 31.46
N LEU A 15 -4.59 12.33 32.21
CA LEU A 15 -4.47 13.61 32.92
C LEU A 15 -3.71 13.50 34.26
N ASP A 16 -3.33 12.29 34.70
CA ASP A 16 -2.60 12.08 35.95
C ASP A 16 -1.12 12.46 35.81
N GLU A 17 -0.70 13.51 36.51
CA GLU A 17 0.65 14.09 36.49
C GLU A 17 1.77 13.09 36.91
N SER A 18 1.43 11.98 37.57
CA SER A 18 2.39 10.96 37.97
C SER A 18 2.93 10.07 36.82
N HIS A 19 2.28 10.07 35.65
CA HIS A 19 2.71 9.29 34.48
C HIS A 19 3.63 10.07 33.52
N PRO A 20 4.95 9.87 33.51
CA PRO A 20 5.84 10.64 32.62
C PRO A 20 5.40 10.55 31.15
N CYS A 21 5.43 11.70 30.47
CA CYS A 21 4.95 11.85 29.11
C CYS A 21 5.92 12.72 28.29
N ALA A 22 6.29 12.26 27.11
CA ALA A 22 7.16 12.99 26.19
C ALA A 22 6.39 13.50 24.97
N GLY A 23 6.78 14.66 24.43
CA GLY A 23 6.28 15.21 23.17
C GLY A 23 5.06 16.14 23.28
N VAL A 24 4.44 16.27 24.46
CA VAL A 24 3.36 17.23 24.73
C VAL A 24 3.50 17.80 26.13
N GLU A 25 2.99 19.01 26.33
CA GLU A 25 2.80 19.59 27.67
C GLU A 25 1.41 19.19 28.18
N ARG A 26 1.31 18.81 29.46
CA ARG A 26 0.02 18.40 30.05
C ARG A 26 -0.17 18.99 31.44
N SER A 27 -1.42 19.24 31.77
CA SER A 27 -1.91 19.66 33.09
C SER A 27 -3.18 18.87 33.41
N SER A 28 -3.61 18.90 34.68
CA SER A 28 -4.82 18.22 35.15
C SER A 28 -6.14 18.48 34.38
N ALA A 29 -6.20 19.50 33.50
CA ALA A 29 -7.38 19.79 32.67
C ALA A 29 -7.09 20.10 31.19
N ALA A 30 -5.82 20.07 30.77
CA ALA A 30 -5.44 20.46 29.41
C ALA A 30 -4.23 19.68 28.88
N PHE A 31 -4.28 19.33 27.60
CA PHE A 31 -3.17 18.79 26.82
C PHE A 31 -2.77 19.82 25.77
N VAL A 32 -1.50 20.22 25.79
CA VAL A 32 -0.93 21.22 24.86
C VAL A 32 0.09 20.53 23.98
N VAL A 33 -0.13 20.63 22.67
CA VAL A 33 0.74 20.07 21.66
C VAL A 33 1.61 21.21 21.12
N PRO A 34 2.91 21.25 21.44
CA PRO A 34 3.78 22.38 21.08
C PRO A 34 4.12 22.41 19.59
N GLU A 35 4.09 21.27 18.90
CA GLU A 35 4.43 21.13 17.48
C GLU A 35 3.37 20.33 16.71
N PRO A 36 3.17 20.59 15.40
CA PRO A 36 2.27 19.77 14.60
C PRO A 36 2.74 18.32 14.61
N TRP A 37 1.80 17.38 14.67
CA TRP A 37 2.07 15.93 14.70
C TRP A 37 2.79 15.40 15.95
N ALA A 38 2.89 16.20 17.03
CA ALA A 38 3.50 15.71 18.25
C ALA A 38 2.61 14.65 18.93
N ILE A 39 3.24 13.58 19.41
CA ILE A 39 2.57 12.42 20.01
C ILE A 39 2.94 12.39 21.48
N ALA A 40 1.93 12.30 22.36
CA ALA A 40 2.13 12.11 23.79
C ALA A 40 2.49 10.65 24.05
N ARG A 41 3.78 10.36 24.25
CA ARG A 41 4.24 9.00 24.55
C ARG A 41 4.36 8.81 26.05
N PHE A 42 3.74 7.76 26.57
CA PHE A 42 3.85 7.35 27.96
C PHE A 42 4.80 6.16 28.05
N ASP A 43 5.47 6.04 29.20
CA ASP A 43 6.33 4.89 29.50
C ASP A 43 5.54 3.57 29.42
N HIS A 44 6.26 2.45 29.37
CA HIS A 44 5.70 1.12 29.28
C HIS A 44 4.71 0.83 30.44
N VAL A 45 3.43 0.60 30.11
CA VAL A 45 2.33 0.41 31.08
C VAL A 45 1.86 -1.03 31.12
N ASN A 46 1.75 -1.60 32.33
CA ASN A 46 1.20 -2.94 32.53
C ASN A 46 -0.34 -2.91 32.53
N LEU A 47 -0.97 -3.14 31.38
CA LEU A 47 -2.42 -3.29 31.27
C LEU A 47 -2.85 -4.75 31.46
N ARG A 48 -3.88 -4.96 32.28
CA ARG A 48 -4.46 -6.29 32.53
C ARG A 48 -5.24 -6.80 31.32
N SER A 49 -5.23 -8.12 31.11
CA SER A 49 -6.05 -8.74 30.07
C SER A 49 -7.56 -8.51 30.31
N GLY A 50 -8.33 -8.31 29.25
CA GLY A 50 -9.77 -8.05 29.32
C GLY A 50 -10.26 -7.01 28.32
N TRP A 51 -11.53 -6.66 28.41
CA TRP A 51 -12.13 -5.63 27.57
C TRP A 51 -11.80 -4.23 28.10
N TRP A 52 -11.36 -3.34 27.24
CA TRP A 52 -11.03 -1.95 27.53
C TRP A 52 -11.79 -1.00 26.62
N ARG A 53 -12.02 0.20 27.13
CA ARG A 53 -12.67 1.32 26.47
C ARG A 53 -11.81 2.56 26.67
N PHE A 54 -11.71 3.40 25.65
CA PHE A 54 -11.20 4.76 25.83
C PHE A 54 -12.37 5.71 26.12
N GLU A 55 -12.22 6.49 27.18
CA GLU A 55 -13.20 7.49 27.62
C GLU A 55 -12.56 8.87 27.46
N ALA A 56 -13.13 9.69 26.58
CA ALA A 56 -12.80 11.10 26.47
C ALA A 56 -14.07 11.92 26.65
N THR A 57 -14.05 12.92 27.54
CA THR A 57 -15.15 13.89 27.72
C THR A 57 -14.60 15.30 27.54
N GLY A 58 -15.27 16.11 26.72
CA GLY A 58 -14.77 17.41 26.24
C GLY A 58 -14.52 17.35 24.74
N GLU A 59 -13.31 17.71 24.30
CA GLU A 59 -12.89 17.68 22.89
C GLU A 59 -12.57 16.25 22.42
N SER A 60 -13.52 15.32 22.58
CA SER A 60 -13.31 13.88 22.34
C SER A 60 -12.79 13.56 20.94
N ASP A 61 -13.30 14.24 19.91
CA ASP A 61 -13.06 13.87 18.50
C ASP A 61 -11.62 14.10 18.03
N VAL A 62 -10.79 14.74 18.87
CA VAL A 62 -9.37 14.97 18.58
C VAL A 62 -8.42 13.98 19.27
N ALA A 63 -8.92 13.06 20.11
CA ALA A 63 -8.07 12.16 20.89
C ALA A 63 -8.20 10.69 20.45
N GLU A 64 -7.07 9.99 20.34
CA GLU A 64 -7.02 8.52 20.20
C GLU A 64 -5.89 7.91 21.02
N VAL A 65 -6.12 6.71 21.54
CA VAL A 65 -5.11 5.93 22.26
C VAL A 65 -4.54 4.88 21.32
N ARG A 66 -3.22 4.81 21.30
CA ARG A 66 -2.43 3.81 20.58
C ARG A 66 -1.72 2.94 21.61
N LEU A 67 -1.95 1.64 21.54
CA LEU A 67 -1.28 0.64 22.38
C LEU A 67 -0.44 -0.26 21.49
N SER A 68 0.84 -0.44 21.81
CA SER A 68 1.68 -1.44 21.13
C SER A 68 2.31 -2.38 22.14
N SER A 69 2.42 -3.66 21.79
CA SER A 69 3.13 -4.66 22.58
C SER A 69 3.96 -5.55 21.66
N SER A 70 4.80 -6.41 22.24
CA SER A 70 5.58 -7.40 21.49
C SER A 70 4.73 -8.41 20.68
N ARG A 71 3.43 -8.51 20.97
CA ARG A 71 2.49 -9.42 20.28
C ARG A 71 1.43 -8.72 19.45
N ASP A 72 1.03 -7.51 19.84
CA ASP A 72 0.03 -6.69 19.15
C ASP A 72 0.71 -5.37 18.71
N PRO A 73 1.14 -5.26 17.44
CA PRO A 73 2.06 -4.20 17.02
C PRO A 73 1.44 -2.80 17.07
N LEU A 74 0.11 -2.67 16.99
CA LEU A 74 -0.62 -1.43 17.22
C LEU A 74 -2.12 -1.70 17.39
N ILE A 75 -2.70 -1.22 18.49
CA ILE A 75 -4.13 -1.20 18.75
C ILE A 75 -4.54 0.27 18.89
N VAL A 76 -5.43 0.73 18.03
CA VAL A 76 -5.94 2.11 18.07
C VAL A 76 -7.35 2.10 18.64
N ILE A 77 -7.60 2.95 19.64
CA ILE A 77 -8.91 3.18 20.22
C ILE A 77 -9.21 4.67 20.06
N GLN A 78 -10.22 4.97 19.24
CA GLN A 78 -10.69 6.34 19.10
C GLN A 78 -11.58 6.71 20.29
N ALA A 79 -11.67 8.00 20.58
CA ALA A 79 -12.56 8.58 21.58
C ALA A 79 -14.05 8.55 21.17
N ASP A 80 -14.47 7.56 20.38
CA ASP A 80 -15.88 7.33 20.14
C ASP A 80 -16.48 6.52 21.31
N SER A 81 -17.73 6.82 21.69
CA SER A 81 -18.38 6.20 22.86
C SER A 81 -18.67 4.68 22.71
N THR A 82 -18.25 4.06 21.61
CA THR A 82 -18.61 2.69 21.22
C THR A 82 -17.42 1.74 21.05
N ALA A 83 -16.22 2.26 20.81
CA ALA A 83 -15.00 1.51 20.57
C ALA A 83 -14.55 0.76 21.84
N ARG A 84 -14.34 -0.55 21.69
CA ARG A 84 -13.94 -1.45 22.76
C ARG A 84 -12.96 -2.48 22.21
N ILE A 85 -11.87 -2.70 22.93
CA ILE A 85 -10.82 -3.65 22.53
C ILE A 85 -10.66 -4.73 23.58
N TYR A 86 -10.22 -5.92 23.18
CA TYR A 86 -9.82 -6.96 24.12
C TYR A 86 -8.29 -7.07 24.13
N LEU A 87 -7.68 -6.84 25.28
CA LEU A 87 -6.25 -7.04 25.49
C LEU A 87 -6.03 -8.48 25.95
N GLY A 88 -5.37 -9.28 25.11
CA GLY A 88 -5.12 -10.71 25.38
C GLY A 88 -3.84 -10.96 26.16
N ASP A 89 -2.88 -10.04 26.09
CA ASP A 89 -1.56 -10.19 26.70
C ASP A 89 -1.40 -9.25 27.92
N PRO A 90 -1.03 -9.76 29.11
CA PRO A 90 -0.65 -8.90 30.24
C PRO A 90 0.82 -8.41 30.19
N SER A 91 1.60 -8.71 29.14
CA SER A 91 3.04 -8.44 29.05
C SER A 91 3.48 -6.97 28.95
N GLY A 92 2.60 -6.02 29.28
CA GLY A 92 2.87 -4.58 29.19
C GLY A 92 2.76 -4.02 27.76
N TYR A 93 2.32 -2.77 27.68
CA TYR A 93 2.04 -2.04 26.45
C TYR A 93 2.76 -0.70 26.49
N ASP A 94 3.35 -0.30 25.37
CA ASP A 94 3.70 1.09 25.15
C ASP A 94 2.41 1.84 24.82
N VAL A 95 2.09 2.83 25.63
CA VAL A 95 0.86 3.61 25.51
C VAL A 95 1.22 4.97 24.93
N ALA A 96 0.64 5.30 23.79
CA ALA A 96 0.70 6.64 23.24
C ALA A 96 -0.71 7.21 23.15
N LEU A 97 -0.86 8.48 23.49
CA LEU A 97 -2.06 9.25 23.26
C LEU A 97 -1.76 10.23 22.14
N LEU A 98 -2.52 10.17 21.07
CA LEU A 98 -2.50 11.20 20.04
C LEU A 98 -3.66 12.14 20.32
N VAL A 99 -3.36 13.43 20.51
CA VAL A 99 -4.36 14.48 20.65
C VAL A 99 -4.13 15.46 19.50
N SER A 100 -4.91 15.36 18.43
CA SER A 100 -4.82 16.15 17.20
C SER A 100 -3.43 16.16 16.52
N ALA A 101 -3.41 16.53 15.25
CA ALA A 101 -2.20 16.67 14.44
C ALA A 101 -1.67 18.11 14.37
N TRP A 102 -2.33 19.05 15.05
CA TRP A 102 -2.07 20.50 14.97
C TRP A 102 -1.63 21.07 16.33
N PRO A 103 -0.72 22.07 16.37
CA PRO A 103 -0.38 22.75 17.62
C PRO A 103 -1.61 23.40 18.24
N GLY A 104 -1.77 23.25 19.55
CA GLY A 104 -2.93 23.79 20.24
C GLY A 104 -3.08 23.28 21.67
N ALA A 105 -3.96 23.94 22.42
CA ALA A 105 -4.35 23.55 23.77
C ALA A 105 -5.76 22.95 23.75
N TYR A 106 -5.88 21.70 24.17
CA TYR A 106 -7.10 20.89 24.13
C TYR A 106 -7.60 20.61 25.55
N LYS A 107 -8.90 20.83 25.82
CA LYS A 107 -9.47 20.67 27.16
C LYS A 107 -10.27 19.38 27.30
N PHE A 108 -9.93 18.61 28.34
CA PHE A 108 -10.60 17.34 28.67
C PHE A 108 -11.02 17.32 30.13
N SER A 109 -12.27 16.94 30.39
CA SER A 109 -12.75 16.66 31.74
C SER A 109 -12.58 15.19 32.15
N ALA A 110 -12.39 14.31 31.16
CA ALA A 110 -11.95 12.94 31.34
C ALA A 110 -11.15 12.51 30.11
N LEU A 111 -10.01 11.86 30.31
CA LEU A 111 -9.21 11.25 29.26
C LEU A 111 -8.57 9.98 29.81
N ARG A 112 -9.24 8.83 29.68
CA ARG A 112 -8.90 7.61 30.43
C ARG A 112 -9.09 6.35 29.62
N LEU A 113 -8.21 5.37 29.83
CA LEU A 113 -8.39 4.00 29.36
C LEU A 113 -8.96 3.16 30.52
N VAL A 114 -10.16 2.60 30.34
CA VAL A 114 -10.93 1.95 31.41
C VAL A 114 -11.26 0.50 31.05
N ARG A 115 -10.93 -0.44 31.96
CA ARG A 115 -11.30 -1.86 31.82
C ARG A 115 -12.76 -2.10 32.19
N LEU A 116 -13.49 -2.80 31.32
CA LEU A 116 -14.91 -3.13 31.50
C LEU A 116 -15.12 -4.28 32.51
N GLY A 117 -16.21 -4.20 33.27
CA GLY A 117 -16.64 -5.26 34.19
C GLY A 117 -17.31 -6.45 33.49
N GLN A 118 -17.41 -7.60 34.17
CA GLN A 118 -18.01 -8.83 33.62
C GLN A 118 -19.48 -8.66 33.19
N LEU A 119 -20.25 -7.84 33.90
CA LEU A 119 -21.65 -7.53 33.56
C LEU A 119 -21.80 -6.69 32.29
N GLU A 120 -20.89 -5.74 32.07
CA GLU A 120 -20.87 -4.89 30.87
C GLU A 120 -20.40 -5.68 29.65
N ALA A 121 -19.42 -6.57 29.82
CA ALA A 121 -19.01 -7.55 28.81
C ALA A 121 -20.16 -8.51 28.43
N GLY A 122 -21.00 -8.91 29.38
CA GLY A 122 -22.17 -9.76 29.13
C GLY A 122 -23.27 -9.08 28.29
N ARG A 123 -23.48 -7.77 28.45
CA ARG A 123 -24.47 -7.00 27.66
C ARG A 123 -24.10 -6.91 26.18
N LEU A 124 -22.81 -6.95 25.84
CA LEU A 124 -22.33 -6.99 24.45
C LEU A 124 -22.84 -8.23 23.70
N VAL A 125 -22.80 -9.40 24.34
CA VAL A 125 -23.30 -10.68 23.78
C VAL A 125 -24.80 -10.57 23.46
N VAL A 126 -25.58 -9.95 24.35
CA VAL A 126 -27.03 -9.77 24.19
C VAL A 126 -27.37 -8.79 23.06
N SER A 127 -26.59 -7.71 22.91
CA SER A 127 -26.77 -6.75 21.81
C SER A 127 -26.43 -7.34 20.43
N ALA A 128 -25.42 -8.21 20.35
CA ALA A 128 -25.09 -8.99 19.15
C ALA A 128 -26.18 -10.05 18.83
N ALA A 129 -26.81 -10.62 19.87
CA ALA A 129 -27.90 -11.60 19.75
C ALA A 129 -29.13 -11.03 19.02
N ALA A 130 -29.47 -9.77 19.26
CA ALA A 130 -30.62 -9.10 18.63
C ALA A 130 -30.48 -9.01 17.10
N ARG A 131 -29.24 -8.93 16.58
CA ARG A 131 -28.94 -8.84 15.14
C ARG A 131 -28.94 -10.20 14.42
N LEU A 132 -28.81 -11.30 15.16
CA LEU A 132 -28.69 -12.66 14.60
C LEU A 132 -30.05 -13.37 14.39
N ARG A 133 -31.16 -12.76 14.82
CA ARG A 133 -32.52 -13.34 14.79
C ARG A 133 -33.07 -13.64 13.39
N ARG A 134 -32.42 -13.16 12.32
CA ARG A 134 -32.83 -13.34 10.91
C ARG A 134 -32.06 -14.45 10.15
N ARG A 135 -31.19 -15.21 10.84
CA ARG A 135 -30.34 -16.26 10.21
C ARG A 135 -30.93 -17.66 10.46
N LYS A 136 -30.56 -18.62 9.60
CA LYS A 136 -31.13 -19.97 9.54
C LYS A 136 -30.83 -20.88 10.76
N ASP A 137 -30.03 -20.44 11.74
CA ASP A 137 -29.77 -21.20 12.99
C ASP A 137 -29.17 -20.31 14.12
N PRO A 138 -29.96 -19.42 14.75
CA PRO A 138 -29.47 -18.34 15.61
C PRO A 138 -28.85 -18.82 16.94
N LEU A 139 -29.31 -19.95 17.46
CA LEU A 139 -28.90 -20.48 18.77
C LEU A 139 -27.47 -21.04 18.75
N LYS A 140 -27.07 -21.74 17.68
CA LYS A 140 -25.69 -22.22 17.47
C LYS A 140 -24.71 -21.08 17.27
N LEU A 141 -25.09 -20.06 16.49
CA LEU A 141 -24.29 -18.86 16.29
C LEU A 141 -24.12 -18.08 17.60
N LEU A 142 -25.17 -17.99 18.41
CA LEU A 142 -25.12 -17.37 19.74
C LEU A 142 -24.23 -18.12 20.71
N LEU A 143 -24.31 -19.46 20.77
CA LEU A 143 -23.45 -20.29 21.61
C LEU A 143 -21.98 -20.26 21.19
N ARG A 144 -21.72 -20.16 19.88
CA ARG A 144 -20.35 -20.01 19.34
C ARG A 144 -19.80 -18.61 19.60
N ALA A 145 -20.62 -17.57 19.42
CA ALA A 145 -20.24 -16.19 19.69
C ALA A 145 -20.01 -15.94 21.17
N SER A 146 -20.86 -16.46 22.05
CA SER A 146 -20.69 -16.38 23.50
C SER A 146 -19.47 -17.15 23.97
N ARG A 147 -19.19 -18.36 23.43
CA ARG A 147 -17.94 -19.07 23.70
C ARG A 147 -16.70 -18.31 23.21
N GLN A 148 -16.74 -17.69 22.04
CA GLN A 148 -15.60 -16.92 21.50
C GLN A 148 -15.36 -15.63 22.30
N LEU A 149 -16.41 -14.90 22.66
CA LEU A 149 -16.36 -13.71 23.54
C LEU A 149 -15.85 -14.04 24.95
N MET A 150 -16.31 -15.15 25.53
CA MET A 150 -15.88 -15.59 26.87
C MET A 150 -14.48 -16.19 26.88
N SER A 151 -13.94 -16.60 25.73
CA SER A 151 -12.58 -17.15 25.58
C SER A 151 -11.56 -16.16 25.01
N GLY A 152 -11.93 -14.88 24.85
CA GLY A 152 -11.02 -13.85 24.34
C GLY A 152 -10.58 -14.05 22.88
N ARG A 153 -11.29 -14.89 22.11
CA ARG A 153 -11.02 -15.10 20.69
C ARG A 153 -11.81 -14.08 19.86
N ALA A 154 -11.15 -13.45 18.90
CA ALA A 154 -11.80 -12.60 17.91
C ALA A 154 -12.99 -13.35 17.29
N LEU A 155 -14.15 -12.70 17.27
CA LEU A 155 -15.31 -13.17 16.54
C LEU A 155 -14.97 -13.10 15.06
N GLY A 156 -14.48 -14.20 14.51
CA GLY A 156 -14.35 -14.43 13.07
C GLY A 156 -15.72 -14.57 12.40
N LEU A 157 -16.59 -13.58 12.61
CA LEU A 157 -17.71 -13.30 11.73
C LEU A 157 -17.12 -12.46 10.60
N ALA A 158 -16.85 -13.11 9.47
CA ALA A 158 -16.71 -12.39 8.22
C ALA A 158 -17.90 -11.43 8.12
N LEU A 159 -17.61 -10.13 8.15
CA LEU A 159 -18.61 -9.13 7.84
C LEU A 159 -19.03 -9.39 6.39
N PRO A 160 -20.33 -9.48 6.07
CA PRO A 160 -20.74 -9.27 4.70
C PRO A 160 -20.20 -7.88 4.29
N ALA A 161 -19.71 -7.77 3.06
CA ALA A 161 -19.48 -6.48 2.42
C ALA A 161 -20.70 -5.58 2.72
N ASN A 162 -20.51 -4.55 3.53
CA ASN A 162 -21.58 -3.59 3.77
C ASN A 162 -21.77 -2.82 2.47
N SER A 163 -22.96 -2.98 1.91
CA SER A 163 -23.70 -2.06 1.04
C SER A 163 -22.85 -1.05 0.28
N SER A 164 -22.73 -1.29 -1.02
CA SER A 164 -22.61 -0.27 -2.06
C SER A 164 -23.25 1.05 -1.62
N VAL A 165 -22.41 2.07 -1.42
CA VAL A 165 -22.84 3.46 -1.56
C VAL A 165 -23.43 3.58 -2.97
N PRO A 166 -24.61 4.17 -3.17
CA PRO A 166 -25.12 4.40 -4.52
C PRO A 166 -24.09 5.24 -5.28
N TYR A 167 -23.50 4.62 -6.29
CA TYR A 167 -22.62 5.27 -7.24
C TYR A 167 -23.48 6.16 -8.12
N HIS A 168 -23.33 7.47 -7.98
CA HIS A 168 -23.70 8.38 -9.05
C HIS A 168 -22.70 8.12 -10.18
N GLN A 169 -23.19 7.61 -11.31
CA GLN A 169 -22.44 7.65 -12.57
C GLN A 169 -22.19 9.13 -12.89
N PRO A 170 -20.94 9.59 -12.98
CA PRO A 170 -20.67 10.83 -13.67
C PRO A 170 -21.01 10.58 -15.14
N GLU A 171 -21.80 11.48 -15.74
CA GLU A 171 -21.99 11.47 -17.19
C GLU A 171 -20.63 11.50 -17.88
N LYS A 172 -20.48 10.65 -18.91
CA LYS A 172 -19.31 10.67 -19.78
C LYS A 172 -19.30 11.99 -20.54
N SER A 173 -18.61 13.00 -20.01
CA SER A 173 -18.22 14.16 -20.81
C SER A 173 -17.04 13.76 -21.70
N GLN A 174 -17.36 13.37 -22.94
CA GLN A 174 -16.40 13.40 -24.04
C GLN A 174 -16.19 14.88 -24.40
N GLY A 175 -15.13 15.46 -23.85
CA GLY A 175 -14.62 16.77 -24.23
C GLY A 175 -13.16 16.85 -23.82
N GLU A 176 -12.31 17.37 -24.70
CA GLU A 176 -10.96 17.83 -24.34
C GLU A 176 -11.12 18.98 -23.34
N VAL A 177 -10.88 18.72 -22.05
CA VAL A 177 -10.88 19.73 -21.00
C VAL A 177 -9.45 19.82 -20.48
N GLY A 178 -8.74 20.87 -20.87
CA GLY A 178 -7.52 21.26 -20.19
C GLY A 178 -7.87 21.67 -18.76
N PHE A 179 -7.07 21.27 -17.78
CA PHE A 179 -7.24 21.72 -16.40
C PHE A 179 -7.13 23.25 -16.37
N HIS A 180 -8.22 23.95 -16.07
CA HIS A 180 -8.20 25.40 -15.86
C HIS A 180 -7.59 25.67 -14.48
N SER A 181 -6.26 25.58 -14.41
CA SER A 181 -5.51 26.07 -13.25
C SER A 181 -5.69 27.59 -13.15
N MET A 182 -5.97 28.07 -11.95
CA MET A 182 -6.11 29.48 -11.65
C MET A 182 -4.99 29.90 -10.69
N ARG A 183 -4.48 31.12 -10.93
CA ARG A 183 -3.54 31.77 -10.04
C ARG A 183 -4.29 32.74 -9.14
N VAL A 184 -4.11 32.60 -7.83
CA VAL A 184 -4.75 33.46 -6.83
C VAL A 184 -3.70 34.02 -5.90
N ASP A 185 -3.67 35.34 -5.72
CA ASP A 185 -2.81 35.97 -4.73
C ASP A 185 -3.59 36.10 -3.41
N ALA A 186 -3.17 35.37 -2.38
CA ALA A 186 -3.83 35.37 -1.08
C ALA A 186 -2.81 35.35 0.06
N GLY A 187 -3.01 36.20 1.07
CA GLY A 187 -2.15 36.25 2.25
C GLY A 187 -0.67 36.51 1.95
N GLY A 188 -0.37 37.30 0.91
CA GLY A 188 1.02 37.55 0.51
C GLY A 188 1.73 36.29 -0.01
N MET A 189 0.99 35.40 -0.67
CA MET A 189 1.50 34.26 -1.42
C MET A 189 0.78 34.17 -2.76
N THR A 190 1.40 33.52 -3.72
CA THR A 190 0.75 33.13 -4.97
C THR A 190 0.33 31.66 -4.85
N LEU A 191 -0.94 31.36 -5.09
CA LEU A 191 -1.48 30.00 -5.10
C LEU A 191 -1.79 29.59 -6.53
N HIS A 192 -1.46 28.35 -6.87
CA HIS A 192 -1.95 27.68 -8.07
C HIS A 192 -2.90 26.57 -7.62
N VAL A 193 -4.17 26.73 -7.95
CA VAL A 193 -5.29 25.85 -7.58
C VAL A 193 -6.19 25.64 -8.80
N GLN A 194 -7.19 24.78 -8.72
CA GLN A 194 -8.16 24.60 -9.79
C GLN A 194 -9.42 25.45 -9.57
N GLU A 195 -10.12 25.75 -10.66
CA GLU A 195 -11.44 26.38 -10.59
C GLU A 195 -12.41 25.52 -9.75
N GLY A 196 -13.06 26.13 -8.76
CA GLY A 196 -13.96 25.45 -7.82
C GLY A 196 -13.30 24.84 -6.60
N ASP A 197 -11.97 24.91 -6.48
CA ASP A 197 -11.25 24.50 -5.27
C ASP A 197 -11.74 25.31 -4.06
N ARG A 198 -11.91 24.64 -2.92
CA ARG A 198 -12.20 25.26 -1.63
C ARG A 198 -10.98 25.15 -0.75
N LEU A 199 -10.53 26.26 -0.18
CA LEU A 199 -9.32 26.31 0.64
C LEU A 199 -9.67 26.12 2.11
N HIS A 200 -8.91 25.27 2.80
CA HIS A 200 -9.03 25.11 4.25
C HIS A 200 -8.75 26.46 4.93
N LEU A 201 -9.52 26.81 5.96
CA LEU A 201 -9.45 28.13 6.61
C LEU A 201 -8.04 28.56 7.03
N GLN A 202 -7.23 27.60 7.45
CA GLN A 202 -5.87 27.85 7.92
C GLN A 202 -4.82 27.69 6.83
N ALA A 203 -5.13 27.19 5.63
CA ALA A 203 -4.12 26.77 4.65
C ALA A 203 -3.01 27.81 4.38
N ILE A 204 -3.37 29.09 4.30
CA ILE A 204 -2.42 30.20 4.13
C ILE A 204 -1.45 30.29 5.32
N GLU A 205 -1.96 30.28 6.54
CA GLU A 205 -1.16 30.35 7.77
C GLU A 205 -0.21 29.15 7.88
N ILE A 206 -0.70 27.97 7.49
CA ILE A 206 0.06 26.71 7.46
C ILE A 206 1.23 26.81 6.48
N ALA A 207 0.97 27.17 5.23
CA ALA A 207 2.02 27.29 4.21
C ALA A 207 3.05 28.38 4.56
N GLN A 208 2.61 29.51 5.11
CA GLN A 208 3.52 30.55 5.60
C GLN A 208 4.39 30.07 6.77
N ALA A 209 3.86 29.21 7.65
CA ALA A 209 4.64 28.65 8.76
C ALA A 209 5.80 27.79 8.24
N GLU A 210 5.56 26.98 7.22
CA GLU A 210 6.62 26.19 6.56
C GLU A 210 7.69 27.11 5.93
N PHE A 211 7.29 28.15 5.21
CA PHE A 211 8.25 29.11 4.65
C PHE A 211 9.02 29.93 5.68
N ARG A 212 8.48 30.14 6.89
CA ARG A 212 9.21 30.75 8.01
C ARG A 212 10.18 29.78 8.65
N ARG A 213 9.81 28.50 8.71
CA ARG A 213 10.62 27.43 9.29
C ARG A 213 11.89 27.18 8.47
N ASP A 214 11.79 27.24 7.14
CA ASP A 214 12.93 27.12 6.25
C ASP A 214 12.95 28.24 5.20
N SER A 215 13.96 29.10 5.30
CA SER A 215 14.13 30.24 4.42
C SER A 215 14.44 29.86 2.96
N ASN A 216 14.93 28.63 2.72
CA ASN A 216 15.30 28.13 1.39
C ASN A 216 14.09 27.65 0.58
N LEU A 217 12.95 27.42 1.22
CA LEU A 217 11.74 26.98 0.54
C LEU A 217 11.16 28.10 -0.32
N VAL A 218 10.85 27.78 -1.56
CA VAL A 218 10.23 28.68 -2.55
C VAL A 218 8.80 28.25 -2.85
N ALA A 219 8.53 26.94 -2.80
CA ALA A 219 7.23 26.35 -3.07
C ALA A 219 6.86 25.32 -2.01
N ALA A 220 5.55 25.18 -1.75
CA ALA A 220 4.98 24.10 -0.96
C ALA A 220 3.76 23.54 -1.69
N TYR A 221 3.52 22.24 -1.63
CA TYR A 221 2.28 21.65 -2.13
C TYR A 221 1.59 20.84 -1.04
N ALA A 222 0.29 20.65 -1.17
CA ALA A 222 -0.51 19.98 -0.15
C ALA A 222 -1.29 18.80 -0.69
N ASP A 223 -1.77 17.95 0.23
CA ASP A 223 -2.74 16.92 -0.12
C ASP A 223 -4.11 17.57 -0.45
N VAL A 224 -5.03 16.78 -1.00
CA VAL A 224 -6.35 17.28 -1.43
C VAL A 224 -7.45 16.31 -1.02
N VAL A 225 -8.62 16.79 -0.61
CA VAL A 225 -9.83 15.96 -0.60
C VAL A 225 -10.54 16.10 -1.93
N GLU A 226 -10.65 15.03 -2.71
CA GLU A 226 -11.38 15.02 -3.98
C GLU A 226 -12.61 14.10 -3.88
N GLY A 227 -13.80 14.63 -4.13
CA GLY A 227 -15.05 13.87 -4.08
C GLY A 227 -15.23 13.12 -2.74
N GLY A 228 -14.80 13.76 -1.63
CA GLY A 228 -14.84 13.18 -0.29
C GLY A 228 -13.74 12.16 0.03
N LYS A 229 -12.75 11.97 -0.84
CA LYS A 229 -11.61 11.08 -0.63
C LYS A 229 -10.32 11.87 -0.51
N LEU A 230 -9.52 11.59 0.52
CA LEU A 230 -8.19 12.16 0.63
C LEU A 230 -7.26 11.56 -0.43
N ILE A 231 -6.63 12.44 -1.22
CA ILE A 231 -5.60 12.13 -2.19
C ILE A 231 -4.29 12.73 -1.70
N PRO A 232 -3.42 11.91 -1.07
CA PRO A 232 -2.11 12.39 -0.73
C PRO A 232 -1.27 12.56 -2.00
N HIS A 233 -0.36 13.52 -1.99
CA HIS A 233 0.54 13.77 -3.09
C HIS A 233 1.93 13.23 -2.76
N PRO A 234 2.57 12.43 -3.62
CA PRO A 234 3.77 11.69 -3.26
C PRO A 234 5.04 12.56 -3.29
N ALA A 235 5.48 13.06 -2.13
CA ALA A 235 6.87 13.52 -1.93
C ALA A 235 7.86 12.36 -1.79
N TRP A 236 7.38 11.23 -1.25
CA TRP A 236 8.22 10.11 -0.83
C TRP A 236 8.49 9.11 -1.96
N ASP A 237 7.73 9.18 -3.06
CA ASP A 237 7.86 8.31 -4.22
C ASP A 237 8.15 9.17 -5.45
N ARG A 238 9.46 9.34 -5.72
CA ARG A 238 9.96 10.13 -6.86
C ARG A 238 9.41 9.62 -8.19
N ASP A 239 9.41 8.31 -8.41
CA ASP A 239 8.98 7.73 -9.69
C ASP A 239 7.48 7.92 -9.93
N LEU A 240 6.70 7.96 -8.86
CA LEU A 240 5.27 8.26 -8.91
C LEU A 240 5.01 9.76 -9.13
N ALA A 241 5.80 10.63 -8.50
CA ALA A 241 5.73 12.07 -8.74
C ALA A 241 6.05 12.42 -10.20
N GLU A 242 7.03 11.75 -10.81
CA GLU A 242 7.41 11.95 -12.22
C GLU A 242 6.33 11.48 -13.22
N SER A 243 5.33 10.71 -12.79
CA SER A 243 4.25 10.23 -13.68
C SER A 243 3.31 11.35 -14.17
N GLY A 244 3.25 12.47 -13.45
CA GLY A 244 2.37 13.60 -13.74
C GLY A 244 0.92 13.42 -13.35
N ALA A 245 0.55 12.25 -12.81
CA ALA A 245 -0.81 12.02 -12.31
C ALA A 245 -1.20 12.93 -11.11
N PHE A 246 -0.22 13.64 -10.56
CA PHE A 246 -0.32 14.53 -9.41
C PHE A 246 0.10 15.99 -9.73
N ASP A 247 0.29 16.35 -11.01
CA ASP A 247 0.71 17.70 -11.41
C ASP A 247 -0.36 18.77 -11.07
N ASN A 248 -1.60 18.35 -10.86
CA ASN A 248 -2.74 19.17 -10.45
C ASN A 248 -2.81 19.44 -8.92
N ALA A 249 -1.74 19.16 -8.17
CA ALA A 249 -1.65 19.48 -6.76
C ALA A 249 -1.82 20.99 -6.50
N PRO A 250 -2.42 21.41 -5.37
CA PRO A 250 -2.40 22.81 -4.98
C PRO A 250 -0.97 23.22 -4.64
N LEU A 251 -0.50 24.30 -5.25
CA LEU A 251 0.85 24.83 -5.07
C LEU A 251 0.78 26.20 -4.40
N PHE A 252 1.53 26.37 -3.32
CA PHE A 252 1.71 27.60 -2.58
C PHE A 252 3.11 28.13 -2.90
N LEU A 253 3.21 29.36 -3.38
CA LEU A 253 4.45 29.98 -3.82
C LEU A 253 4.72 31.26 -3.03
N ARG A 254 6.00 31.51 -2.76
CA ARG A 254 6.43 32.82 -2.24
C ARG A 254 6.07 33.95 -3.22
N PRO A 255 5.87 35.19 -2.73
CA PRO A 255 5.67 36.36 -3.58
C PRO A 255 6.68 36.44 -4.73
N GLY A 256 6.17 36.58 -5.95
CA GLY A 256 6.98 36.74 -7.16
C GLY A 256 7.53 35.43 -7.75
N ALA A 257 7.46 34.30 -7.05
CA ALA A 257 7.77 33.00 -7.65
C ALA A 257 6.65 32.54 -8.59
N GLN A 258 7.01 31.74 -9.61
CA GLN A 258 6.09 31.23 -10.61
C GLN A 258 6.47 29.80 -11.00
N ALA A 259 5.52 28.88 -10.88
CA ALA A 259 5.62 27.52 -11.38
C ALA A 259 4.22 27.01 -11.70
N LYS A 260 4.10 26.20 -12.76
CA LYS A 260 2.81 25.67 -13.22
C LYS A 260 2.30 24.53 -12.35
N ASP A 261 3.21 23.68 -11.91
CA ASP A 261 2.95 22.46 -11.15
C ASP A 261 4.19 22.11 -10.29
N ILE A 262 4.11 21.00 -9.55
CA ILE A 262 5.22 20.53 -8.71
C ILE A 262 6.47 20.26 -9.55
N ARG A 263 6.33 19.69 -10.75
CA ARG A 263 7.46 19.31 -11.60
C ARG A 263 8.19 20.55 -12.10
N ASP A 264 7.47 21.55 -12.58
CA ASP A 264 8.01 22.85 -13.00
C ASP A 264 8.74 23.53 -11.83
N ALA A 265 8.16 23.48 -10.61
CA ALA A 265 8.80 24.02 -9.41
C ALA A 265 10.12 23.30 -9.08
N VAL A 266 10.13 21.96 -9.09
CA VAL A 266 11.33 21.16 -8.82
C VAL A 266 12.39 21.35 -9.90
N GLN A 267 12.01 21.43 -11.18
CA GLN A 267 12.94 21.71 -12.28
C GLN A 267 13.55 23.11 -12.17
N THR A 268 12.79 24.09 -11.71
CA THR A 268 13.22 25.49 -11.62
C THR A 268 14.13 25.76 -10.41
N TRP A 269 13.79 25.23 -9.23
CA TRP A 269 14.48 25.58 -7.98
C TRP A 269 15.16 24.40 -7.26
N GLY A 270 14.95 23.17 -7.73
CA GLY A 270 15.47 21.95 -7.11
C GLY A 270 14.58 21.39 -5.99
N GLU A 271 14.74 20.11 -5.70
CA GLU A 271 13.92 19.39 -4.70
C GLU A 271 13.99 20.01 -3.30
N SER A 272 15.16 20.54 -2.90
CA SER A 272 15.34 21.16 -1.57
C SER A 272 14.57 22.47 -1.39
N ALA A 273 14.09 23.09 -2.48
CA ALA A 273 13.31 24.33 -2.45
C ALA A 273 11.78 24.08 -2.46
N VAL A 274 11.35 22.82 -2.53
CA VAL A 274 9.94 22.42 -2.62
C VAL A 274 9.60 21.46 -1.49
N VAL A 275 8.57 21.77 -0.69
CA VAL A 275 8.14 20.90 0.42
C VAL A 275 6.71 20.40 0.23
N ARG A 276 6.43 19.19 0.74
CA ARG A 276 5.06 18.70 0.89
C ARG A 276 4.52 19.04 2.28
N ILE A 277 3.29 19.56 2.31
CA ILE A 277 2.46 19.67 3.50
C ILE A 277 1.49 18.47 3.51
N PRO A 278 1.65 17.47 4.39
CA PRO A 278 0.85 16.24 4.39
C PRO A 278 -0.54 16.46 5.02
N LEU A 279 -1.24 17.50 4.57
CA LEU A 279 -2.58 17.89 5.01
C LEU A 279 -3.44 18.19 3.78
N PRO A 280 -4.72 17.80 3.78
CA PRO A 280 -5.64 18.27 2.77
C PRO A 280 -5.97 19.74 3.00
N LEU A 281 -5.19 20.61 2.38
CA LEU A 281 -5.43 22.06 2.46
C LEU A 281 -6.46 22.53 1.44
N VAL A 282 -6.82 21.68 0.49
CA VAL A 282 -7.79 21.96 -0.56
C VAL A 282 -8.83 20.84 -0.62
N GLU A 283 -10.09 21.21 -0.77
CA GLU A 283 -11.20 20.32 -1.09
C GLU A 283 -11.73 20.61 -2.48
N ARG A 284 -11.99 19.55 -3.26
CA ARG A 284 -12.55 19.58 -4.61
C ARG A 284 -13.76 18.67 -4.67
N ASP A 285 -14.83 19.17 -5.24
CA ASP A 285 -16.08 18.40 -5.36
C ASP A 285 -15.96 17.26 -6.39
N THR A 286 -15.05 17.40 -7.36
CA THR A 286 -14.83 16.43 -8.43
C THR A 286 -13.44 15.83 -8.37
N GLN A 287 -13.33 14.55 -8.76
CA GLN A 287 -12.02 13.92 -8.98
C GLN A 287 -11.37 14.53 -10.21
N SER A 288 -10.18 15.10 -10.02
CA SER A 288 -9.44 15.76 -11.08
C SER A 288 -8.18 14.99 -11.48
N HIS A 289 -7.70 14.07 -10.63
CA HIS A 289 -6.64 13.15 -11.03
C HIS A 289 -7.13 12.20 -12.13
N ARG A 290 -6.54 12.30 -13.31
CA ARG A 290 -6.72 11.31 -14.38
C ARG A 290 -5.40 10.59 -14.60
N LEU A 291 -5.50 9.30 -14.88
CA LEU A 291 -4.39 8.61 -15.53
C LEU A 291 -4.15 9.31 -16.86
N ILE A 292 -3.05 10.04 -16.95
CA ILE A 292 -2.60 10.61 -18.21
C ILE A 292 -2.33 9.42 -19.12
N ALA A 293 -2.96 9.40 -20.30
CA ALA A 293 -2.67 8.38 -21.29
C ALA A 293 -1.19 8.50 -21.66
N VAL A 294 -0.36 7.64 -21.09
CA VAL A 294 1.07 7.64 -21.36
C VAL A 294 1.27 7.09 -22.76
N GLU A 295 1.71 7.94 -23.68
CA GLU A 295 2.14 7.51 -25.00
C GLU A 295 3.13 6.35 -24.89
N LEU A 296 3.16 5.49 -25.91
CA LEU A 296 4.14 4.41 -25.90
C LEU A 296 5.54 5.01 -25.86
N PRO A 297 6.43 4.53 -24.97
CA PRO A 297 7.75 5.12 -24.83
C PRO A 297 8.52 4.94 -26.14
N GLN A 298 9.15 6.03 -26.59
CA GLN A 298 10.09 5.97 -27.71
C GLN A 298 11.43 5.44 -27.20
N LEU A 299 11.70 4.18 -27.51
CA LEU A 299 13.00 3.56 -27.22
C LEU A 299 13.96 3.88 -28.37
N GLU A 300 15.13 4.46 -28.05
CA GLU A 300 16.19 4.73 -29.04
C GLU A 300 16.66 3.46 -29.77
N ARG A 301 16.63 2.33 -29.06
CA ARG A 301 16.86 0.98 -29.59
C ARG A 301 16.00 -0.03 -28.86
N LEU A 302 15.70 -1.14 -29.52
CA LEU A 302 15.03 -2.29 -28.91
C LEU A 302 16.09 -3.29 -28.42
N PRO A 303 16.52 -3.27 -27.14
CA PRO A 303 17.43 -4.30 -26.62
C PRO A 303 16.81 -5.69 -26.75
N LEU A 304 17.64 -6.73 -26.89
CA LEU A 304 17.15 -8.11 -26.91
C LEU A 304 16.56 -8.44 -25.54
N VAL A 305 15.30 -8.87 -25.52
CA VAL A 305 14.61 -9.37 -24.33
C VAL A 305 14.58 -10.89 -24.36
N SER A 306 15.12 -11.54 -23.34
CA SER A 306 14.97 -12.99 -23.13
C SER A 306 13.84 -13.25 -22.14
N VAL A 307 12.76 -13.87 -22.63
CA VAL A 307 11.63 -14.26 -21.79
C VAL A 307 11.87 -15.64 -21.21
N ILE A 308 11.98 -15.72 -19.88
CA ILE A 308 12.23 -16.97 -19.16
C ILE A 308 10.90 -17.50 -18.61
N ILE A 309 10.50 -18.69 -19.07
CA ILE A 309 9.22 -19.33 -18.74
C ILE A 309 9.45 -20.72 -18.15
N PRO A 310 9.54 -20.88 -16.83
CA PRO A 310 9.47 -22.18 -16.18
C PRO A 310 8.07 -22.79 -16.35
N THR A 311 7.97 -24.07 -16.74
CA THR A 311 6.68 -24.74 -16.95
C THR A 311 6.69 -26.22 -16.55
N LYS A 312 5.49 -26.78 -16.28
CA LYS A 312 5.34 -28.20 -15.94
C LYS A 312 3.99 -28.82 -16.31
N PHE A 313 2.87 -28.22 -15.86
CA PHE A 313 1.58 -28.93 -15.86
C PHE A 313 0.52 -28.35 -16.80
N ARG A 314 0.27 -27.04 -16.75
CA ARG A 314 -0.91 -26.42 -17.39
C ARG A 314 -0.61 -25.91 -18.80
N MET A 315 -0.56 -26.83 -19.76
CA MET A 315 -0.33 -26.49 -21.17
C MET A 315 -1.38 -25.53 -21.74
N ASP A 316 -2.61 -25.55 -21.23
CA ASP A 316 -3.66 -24.59 -21.60
C ASP A 316 -3.34 -23.15 -21.18
N LEU A 317 -2.61 -22.97 -20.08
CA LEU A 317 -2.15 -21.66 -19.62
C LEU A 317 -0.89 -21.24 -20.38
N LEU A 318 0.05 -22.17 -20.57
CA LEU A 318 1.25 -21.94 -21.38
C LEU A 318 0.86 -21.50 -22.81
N GLU A 319 -0.15 -22.14 -23.41
CA GLU A 319 -0.67 -21.73 -24.72
C GLU A 319 -1.15 -20.28 -24.72
N LYS A 320 -1.95 -19.85 -23.71
CA LYS A 320 -2.37 -18.45 -23.59
C LYS A 320 -1.21 -17.49 -23.41
N CYS A 321 -0.21 -17.88 -22.62
CA CYS A 321 1.01 -17.09 -22.41
C CYS A 321 1.77 -16.89 -23.74
N LEU A 322 2.06 -17.97 -24.47
CA LEU A 322 2.77 -17.92 -25.74
C LEU A 322 1.97 -17.19 -26.84
N LEU A 323 0.66 -17.39 -26.91
CA LEU A 323 -0.22 -16.67 -27.83
C LEU A 323 -0.27 -15.18 -27.50
N GLY A 324 -0.37 -14.80 -26.22
CA GLY A 324 -0.33 -13.41 -25.79
C GLY A 324 1.02 -12.75 -26.09
N LEU A 325 2.13 -13.47 -25.91
CA LEU A 325 3.45 -13.01 -26.31
C LEU A 325 3.50 -12.69 -27.81
N ARG A 326 2.97 -13.58 -28.65
CA ARG A 326 2.91 -13.41 -30.10
C ARG A 326 2.02 -12.26 -30.54
N GLU A 327 0.77 -12.22 -30.08
CA GLU A 327 -0.28 -11.38 -30.67
C GLU A 327 -0.43 -10.02 -29.99
N ARG A 328 -0.02 -9.91 -28.72
CA ARG A 328 -0.36 -8.76 -27.87
C ARG A 328 0.85 -8.08 -27.22
N THR A 329 2.07 -8.42 -27.63
CA THR A 329 3.29 -7.76 -27.12
C THR A 329 3.80 -6.69 -28.08
N GLY A 330 3.92 -7.02 -29.36
CA GLY A 330 4.39 -6.10 -30.40
C GLY A 330 5.87 -5.71 -30.32
N TYR A 331 6.68 -6.41 -29.52
CA TYR A 331 8.10 -6.14 -29.34
C TYR A 331 8.94 -7.09 -30.22
N ALA A 332 9.72 -6.53 -31.15
CA ALA A 332 10.34 -7.32 -32.21
C ALA A 332 11.61 -8.09 -31.79
N ASN A 333 12.42 -7.54 -30.87
CA ASN A 333 13.72 -8.10 -30.51
C ASN A 333 13.61 -9.00 -29.27
N LEU A 334 12.96 -10.15 -29.42
CA LEU A 334 12.58 -11.03 -28.31
C LEU A 334 12.93 -12.49 -28.62
N GLU A 335 13.44 -13.20 -27.61
CA GLU A 335 13.58 -14.66 -27.60
C GLU A 335 12.85 -15.28 -26.40
N ILE A 336 12.46 -16.54 -26.51
CA ILE A 336 11.75 -17.27 -25.45
C ILE A 336 12.59 -18.47 -25.01
N ILE A 337 12.79 -18.60 -23.71
CA ILE A 337 13.47 -19.73 -23.08
C ILE A 337 12.49 -20.41 -22.14
N ILE A 338 12.01 -21.57 -22.56
CA ILE A 338 11.11 -22.39 -21.78
C ILE A 338 11.94 -23.37 -20.96
N VAL A 339 11.75 -23.38 -19.64
CA VAL A 339 12.41 -24.31 -18.74
C VAL A 339 11.41 -25.37 -18.32
N ASP A 340 11.46 -26.51 -19.00
CA ASP A 340 10.60 -27.66 -18.78
C ASP A 340 11.02 -28.41 -17.50
N ASN A 341 10.17 -28.41 -16.47
CA ASN A 341 10.37 -29.17 -15.24
C ASN A 341 9.68 -30.56 -15.23
N GLY A 342 9.72 -31.26 -16.35
CA GLY A 342 9.17 -32.60 -16.51
C GLY A 342 7.72 -32.61 -16.99
N VAL A 343 7.43 -31.82 -18.02
CA VAL A 343 6.17 -31.83 -18.78
C VAL A 343 5.98 -33.21 -19.42
N THR A 344 4.80 -33.80 -19.24
CA THR A 344 4.41 -35.09 -19.83
C THR A 344 3.29 -34.96 -20.85
N ASP A 345 2.77 -33.76 -21.05
CA ASP A 345 1.64 -33.50 -21.94
C ASP A 345 2.10 -33.44 -23.41
N GLU A 346 1.49 -34.26 -24.27
CA GLU A 346 1.85 -34.39 -25.68
C GLU A 346 1.68 -33.09 -26.48
N ARG A 347 0.85 -32.15 -26.00
CA ARG A 347 0.64 -30.84 -26.64
C ARG A 347 1.88 -29.95 -26.61
N PHE A 348 2.80 -30.18 -25.68
CA PHE A 348 3.95 -29.30 -25.42
C PHE A 348 4.80 -29.04 -26.66
N ALA A 349 5.18 -30.09 -27.39
CA ALA A 349 5.99 -29.96 -28.60
C ALA A 349 5.29 -29.13 -29.70
N GLY A 350 3.95 -29.26 -29.80
CA GLY A 350 3.14 -28.46 -30.71
C GLY A 350 3.13 -26.97 -30.33
N LEU A 351 2.95 -26.66 -29.04
CA LEU A 351 2.97 -25.28 -28.54
C LEU A 351 4.33 -24.61 -28.76
N VAL A 352 5.43 -25.31 -28.47
CA VAL A 352 6.79 -24.83 -28.72
C VAL A 352 7.00 -24.52 -30.20
N LYS A 353 6.56 -25.41 -31.09
CA LYS A 353 6.67 -25.22 -32.55
C LYS A 353 5.87 -24.00 -33.03
N ILE A 354 4.66 -23.80 -32.51
CA ILE A 354 3.82 -22.66 -32.86
C ILE A 354 4.45 -21.34 -32.40
N ALA A 355 5.00 -21.30 -31.18
CA ALA A 355 5.72 -20.13 -30.67
C ALA A 355 7.00 -19.84 -31.49
N GLY A 356 7.71 -20.91 -31.89
CA GLY A 356 8.91 -20.86 -32.73
C GLY A 356 8.71 -20.24 -34.11
N ALA A 357 7.48 -20.13 -34.59
CA ALA A 357 7.16 -19.46 -35.85
C ALA A 357 7.21 -17.93 -35.75
N SER A 358 7.18 -17.37 -34.53
CA SER A 358 7.16 -15.91 -34.29
C SER A 358 8.44 -15.40 -33.64
N PHE A 359 9.03 -16.18 -32.75
CA PHE A 359 10.26 -15.82 -32.04
C PHE A 359 11.22 -17.02 -31.97
N PRO A 360 12.53 -16.80 -31.81
CA PRO A 360 13.44 -17.87 -31.41
C PRO A 360 12.98 -18.46 -30.08
N VAL A 361 12.74 -19.78 -30.06
CA VAL A 361 12.37 -20.52 -28.85
C VAL A 361 13.44 -21.55 -28.54
N ARG A 362 13.93 -21.54 -27.30
CA ARG A 362 14.82 -22.56 -26.75
C ARG A 362 14.12 -23.26 -25.60
N VAL A 363 14.22 -24.59 -25.56
CA VAL A 363 13.71 -25.39 -24.45
C VAL A 363 14.90 -25.95 -23.67
N LEU A 364 14.89 -25.76 -22.36
CA LEU A 364 15.79 -26.39 -21.41
C LEU A 364 15.03 -27.42 -20.61
N GLU A 365 15.61 -28.60 -20.44
CA GLU A 365 14.99 -29.67 -19.68
C GLU A 365 15.62 -29.76 -18.29
N ASP A 366 14.78 -29.82 -17.26
CA ASP A 366 15.19 -30.02 -15.88
C ASP A 366 14.25 -30.99 -15.16
N LYS A 367 14.66 -32.27 -15.08
CA LYS A 367 13.88 -33.32 -14.42
C LYS A 367 14.05 -33.36 -12.89
N GLY A 368 14.67 -32.34 -12.29
CA GLY A 368 14.91 -32.28 -10.86
C GLY A 368 13.66 -31.95 -10.03
N PRO A 369 13.72 -32.09 -8.69
CA PRO A 369 12.67 -31.61 -7.80
C PRO A 369 12.38 -30.13 -8.04
N PHE A 370 11.12 -29.72 -7.88
CA PHE A 370 10.70 -28.35 -8.16
C PHE A 370 11.43 -27.35 -7.26
N ASN A 371 12.15 -26.43 -7.90
CA ASN A 371 12.82 -25.29 -7.31
C ASN A 371 12.70 -24.15 -8.34
N PHE A 372 11.76 -23.23 -8.11
CA PHE A 372 11.44 -22.15 -9.02
C PHE A 372 12.68 -21.28 -9.30
N SER A 373 13.41 -20.92 -8.25
CA SER A 373 14.63 -20.11 -8.35
C SER A 373 15.70 -20.75 -9.23
N ARG A 374 15.91 -22.05 -9.08
CA ARG A 374 16.86 -22.81 -9.91
C ARG A 374 16.43 -22.89 -11.37
N LEU A 375 15.14 -23.10 -11.63
CA LEU A 375 14.59 -23.14 -13.00
C LEU A 375 14.74 -21.78 -13.68
N VAL A 376 14.40 -20.70 -12.98
CA VAL A 376 14.59 -19.33 -13.44
C VAL A 376 16.06 -19.06 -13.74
N ASN A 377 16.97 -19.31 -12.78
CA ASN A 377 18.40 -19.09 -12.96
C ASN A 377 18.97 -19.91 -14.14
N ALA A 378 18.49 -21.14 -14.37
CA ALA A 378 18.90 -21.97 -15.51
C ALA A 378 18.49 -21.33 -16.84
N GLY A 379 17.27 -20.82 -16.93
CA GLY A 379 16.80 -20.06 -18.08
C GLY A 379 17.64 -18.81 -18.33
N VAL A 380 17.91 -18.01 -17.28
CA VAL A 380 18.74 -16.80 -17.39
C VAL A 380 20.16 -17.12 -17.85
N ARG A 381 20.79 -18.19 -17.37
CA ARG A 381 22.11 -18.62 -17.84
C ARG A 381 22.15 -18.96 -19.33
N ALA A 382 21.02 -19.41 -19.89
CA ALA A 382 20.89 -19.73 -21.31
C ALA A 382 20.49 -18.53 -22.18
N ALA A 383 20.15 -17.39 -21.57
CA ALA A 383 19.70 -16.17 -22.22
C ALA A 383 20.82 -15.43 -22.96
N GLY A 384 20.49 -14.83 -24.11
CA GLY A 384 21.33 -13.91 -24.86
C GLY A 384 20.97 -12.43 -24.66
N GLY A 385 19.81 -12.15 -24.08
CA GLY A 385 19.25 -10.80 -23.95
C GLY A 385 19.97 -9.89 -22.97
N GLU A 386 19.91 -8.60 -23.27
CA GLU A 386 20.37 -7.53 -22.38
C GLU A 386 19.36 -7.29 -21.26
N ILE A 387 18.08 -7.52 -21.56
CA ILE A 387 16.99 -7.49 -20.59
C ILE A 387 16.47 -8.91 -20.40
N ILE A 388 16.39 -9.32 -19.14
CA ILE A 388 15.76 -10.57 -18.73
C ILE A 388 14.33 -10.24 -18.33
N LEU A 389 13.37 -10.96 -18.89
CA LEU A 389 11.98 -10.94 -18.46
C LEU A 389 11.64 -12.30 -17.85
N LEU A 390 11.39 -12.32 -16.54
CA LEU A 390 10.79 -13.46 -15.87
C LEU A 390 9.29 -13.44 -16.10
N LEU A 391 8.74 -14.53 -16.61
CA LEU A 391 7.31 -14.64 -16.92
C LEU A 391 6.81 -16.02 -16.55
N ASN A 392 5.82 -16.10 -15.64
CA ASN A 392 5.20 -17.38 -15.36
C ASN A 392 4.42 -17.91 -16.57
N ASP A 393 4.30 -19.23 -16.68
CA ASP A 393 3.57 -19.89 -17.77
C ASP A 393 2.06 -19.65 -17.74
N ASP A 394 1.53 -19.04 -16.69
CA ASP A 394 0.13 -18.67 -16.49
C ASP A 394 -0.14 -17.16 -16.49
N VAL A 395 0.80 -16.37 -17.01
CA VAL A 395 0.60 -14.94 -17.30
C VAL A 395 0.19 -14.73 -18.74
N GLU A 396 -0.92 -14.03 -18.95
CA GLU A 396 -1.50 -13.70 -20.25
C GLU A 396 -1.33 -12.19 -20.53
N PRO A 397 -0.47 -11.81 -21.50
CA PRO A 397 -0.46 -10.46 -22.05
C PRO A 397 -1.81 -10.07 -22.65
N LEU A 398 -2.29 -8.86 -22.34
CA LEU A 398 -3.61 -8.39 -22.80
C LEU A 398 -3.56 -7.24 -23.81
N THR A 399 -2.56 -6.37 -23.74
CA THR A 399 -2.54 -5.11 -24.49
C THR A 399 -1.16 -4.85 -25.09
N LEU A 400 -1.13 -4.43 -26.36
CA LEU A 400 0.10 -4.06 -27.05
C LEU A 400 0.91 -3.01 -26.29
N GLY A 401 2.24 -3.11 -26.38
CA GLY A 401 3.15 -2.12 -25.81
C GLY A 401 3.48 -2.29 -24.33
N TRP A 402 2.88 -3.26 -23.63
CA TRP A 402 3.20 -3.53 -22.21
C TRP A 402 4.70 -3.78 -21.99
N LEU A 403 5.34 -4.55 -22.88
CA LEU A 403 6.77 -4.85 -22.76
C LEU A 403 7.65 -3.64 -23.08
N HIS A 404 7.22 -2.75 -24.00
CA HIS A 404 7.94 -1.52 -24.28
C HIS A 404 8.03 -0.62 -23.04
N ARG A 405 6.93 -0.53 -22.29
CA ARG A 405 6.85 0.21 -21.03
C ARG A 405 7.77 -0.37 -19.97
N MET A 406 7.77 -1.70 -19.83
CA MET A 406 8.67 -2.37 -18.89
C MET A 406 10.15 -2.22 -19.28
N VAL A 407 10.49 -2.36 -20.56
CA VAL A 407 11.85 -2.18 -21.07
C VAL A 407 12.31 -0.74 -20.90
N ALA A 408 11.47 0.26 -21.20
CA ALA A 408 11.79 1.66 -20.97
C ALA A 408 12.15 1.93 -19.51
N SER A 409 11.31 1.47 -18.57
CA SER A 409 11.59 1.58 -17.14
C SER A 409 12.84 0.81 -16.74
N ALA A 410 13.08 -0.38 -17.29
CA ALA A 410 14.26 -1.17 -16.97
C ALA A 410 15.53 -0.48 -17.48
N CYS A 411 15.49 0.20 -18.63
CA CYS A 411 16.61 0.95 -19.18
C CYS A 411 16.92 2.23 -18.41
N SER A 412 15.97 2.78 -17.65
CA SER A 412 16.17 4.00 -16.87
C SER A 412 17.37 3.90 -15.90
N PRO A 413 18.14 4.99 -15.71
CA PRO A 413 19.25 5.01 -14.77
C PRO A 413 18.83 4.67 -13.33
N GLY A 414 19.61 3.82 -12.68
CA GLY A 414 19.40 3.43 -11.28
C GLY A 414 18.16 2.56 -11.03
N VAL A 415 17.57 1.94 -12.06
CA VAL A 415 16.48 0.96 -11.92
C VAL A 415 17.03 -0.46 -11.94
N GLY A 416 16.62 -1.27 -10.96
CA GLY A 416 17.01 -2.68 -10.79
C GLY A 416 15.96 -3.64 -11.33
N ALA A 417 14.77 -3.70 -10.71
CA ALA A 417 13.67 -4.56 -11.16
C ALA A 417 12.45 -3.75 -11.58
N VAL A 418 11.69 -4.25 -12.56
CA VAL A 418 10.44 -3.65 -13.04
C VAL A 418 9.33 -4.68 -13.05
N GLY A 419 8.21 -4.41 -12.36
CA GLY A 419 7.05 -5.28 -12.31
C GLY A 419 5.84 -4.68 -13.03
N ALA A 420 5.04 -5.52 -13.67
CA ALA A 420 3.80 -5.10 -14.33
C ALA A 420 2.61 -5.04 -13.35
N ARG A 421 1.50 -4.40 -13.76
CA ARG A 421 0.20 -4.55 -13.10
C ARG A 421 -0.44 -5.88 -13.50
N LEU A 422 -0.66 -6.75 -12.51
CA LEU A 422 -1.30 -8.04 -12.72
C LEU A 422 -2.74 -8.03 -12.19
N HIS A 423 -3.63 -8.60 -12.99
CA HIS A 423 -5.03 -8.81 -12.62
C HIS A 423 -5.31 -10.30 -12.43
N TYR A 424 -6.23 -10.60 -11.54
CA TYR A 424 -6.94 -11.88 -11.56
C TYR A 424 -7.83 -11.98 -12.82
N PRO A 425 -8.25 -13.19 -13.22
CA PRO A 425 -9.15 -13.37 -14.37
C PRO A 425 -10.50 -12.63 -14.25
N ASP A 426 -10.94 -12.34 -13.02
CA ASP A 426 -12.15 -11.56 -12.73
C ASP A 426 -11.95 -10.03 -12.85
N LYS A 427 -10.77 -9.60 -13.32
CA LYS A 427 -10.34 -8.21 -13.47
C LYS A 427 -10.17 -7.46 -12.17
N THR A 428 -10.07 -8.14 -11.03
CA THR A 428 -9.58 -7.50 -9.81
C THR A 428 -8.05 -7.42 -9.82
N ILE A 429 -7.49 -6.42 -9.13
CA ILE A 429 -6.05 -6.27 -8.99
C ILE A 429 -5.50 -7.44 -8.17
N GLN A 430 -4.43 -8.05 -8.68
CA GLN A 430 -3.63 -9.05 -7.97
C GLN A 430 -2.30 -8.45 -7.51
N HIS A 431 -1.67 -7.63 -8.34
CA HIS A 431 -0.38 -7.02 -8.05
C HIS A 431 -0.31 -5.57 -8.54
N ALA A 432 -0.04 -4.66 -7.60
CA ALA A 432 0.28 -3.26 -7.86
C ALA A 432 1.55 -2.82 -7.10
N GLY A 433 2.55 -3.71 -7.08
CA GLY A 433 3.72 -3.62 -6.20
C GLY A 433 3.57 -4.47 -4.93
N VAL A 434 4.69 -4.65 -4.23
CA VAL A 434 4.76 -5.27 -2.90
C VAL A 434 5.23 -4.24 -1.89
N VAL A 435 4.59 -4.24 -0.71
CA VAL A 435 5.01 -3.49 0.48
C VAL A 435 5.58 -4.44 1.52
N LEU A 436 6.58 -3.99 2.27
CA LEU A 436 7.09 -4.71 3.43
C LEU A 436 6.28 -4.41 4.71
N GLY A 437 6.39 -5.29 5.70
CA GLY A 437 5.76 -5.11 7.03
C GLY A 437 4.30 -5.59 7.09
N LEU A 438 3.58 -5.55 5.98
CA LEU A 438 2.21 -6.06 5.89
C LEU A 438 2.17 -7.55 6.22
N GLY A 439 1.29 -7.94 7.15
CA GLY A 439 1.21 -9.31 7.66
C GLY A 439 2.46 -9.80 8.38
N GLY A 440 3.34 -8.89 8.82
CA GLY A 440 4.61 -9.20 9.50
C GLY A 440 5.74 -9.61 8.56
N THR A 441 5.53 -9.59 7.24
CA THR A 441 6.55 -9.91 6.23
C THR A 441 6.47 -8.94 5.06
N CYS A 442 5.65 -9.26 4.07
CA CYS A 442 5.38 -8.43 2.89
C CYS A 442 4.09 -8.91 2.22
N ALA A 443 3.41 -8.02 1.48
CA ALA A 443 2.25 -8.40 0.70
C ALA A 443 2.01 -7.50 -0.52
N HIS A 444 1.21 -8.02 -1.45
CA HIS A 444 0.80 -7.31 -2.65
C HIS A 444 -0.17 -6.18 -2.30
N LEU A 445 0.07 -5.01 -2.88
CA LEU A 445 -0.80 -3.86 -2.72
C LEU A 445 -2.01 -3.90 -3.68
N TRP A 446 -3.09 -3.28 -3.25
CA TRP A 446 -4.40 -3.14 -3.87
C TRP A 446 -5.12 -4.44 -4.24
N ARG A 447 -4.75 -5.57 -3.64
CA ARG A 447 -5.36 -6.88 -3.94
C ARG A 447 -6.89 -6.84 -3.80
N GLY A 448 -7.59 -7.41 -4.78
CA GLY A 448 -9.06 -7.49 -4.81
C GLY A 448 -9.77 -6.18 -5.22
N THR A 449 -9.04 -5.09 -5.46
CA THR A 449 -9.62 -3.86 -5.99
C THR A 449 -10.14 -4.11 -7.40
N ALA A 450 -11.41 -3.82 -7.67
CA ALA A 450 -11.97 -3.96 -9.02
C ALA A 450 -11.27 -2.99 -9.99
N GLU A 451 -11.01 -3.45 -11.22
CA GLU A 451 -10.29 -2.65 -12.24
C GLU A 451 -10.86 -1.24 -12.43
N PHE A 452 -12.19 -1.08 -12.46
CA PHE A 452 -12.79 0.25 -12.66
C PHE A 452 -12.42 1.24 -11.55
N ASN A 453 -12.33 0.78 -10.29
CA ASN A 453 -11.87 1.62 -9.17
C ASN A 453 -10.36 1.90 -9.26
N ALA A 454 -9.61 1.03 -9.93
CA ALA A 454 -8.17 1.18 -10.09
C ALA A 454 -7.79 2.17 -11.19
N LEU A 455 -8.67 2.40 -12.18
CA LEU A 455 -8.47 3.39 -13.23
C LEU A 455 -8.53 4.83 -12.70
N ASP A 456 -9.22 5.06 -11.59
CA ASP A 456 -9.34 6.36 -10.94
C ASP A 456 -8.31 6.54 -9.80
N ASN A 457 -7.36 5.60 -9.67
CA ASN A 457 -6.34 5.64 -8.63
C ASN A 457 -4.93 5.74 -9.25
N PRO A 458 -4.32 6.94 -9.21
CA PRO A 458 -2.95 7.16 -9.69
C PRO A 458 -1.91 6.21 -9.10
N TYR A 459 -2.06 5.78 -7.84
CA TYR A 459 -1.13 4.85 -7.18
C TYR A 459 -1.12 3.44 -7.80
N ILE A 460 -2.20 3.07 -8.50
CA ILE A 460 -2.34 1.79 -9.18
C ILE A 460 -2.05 1.91 -10.68
N GLY A 461 -2.57 2.96 -11.33
CA GLY A 461 -2.44 3.08 -12.79
C GLY A 461 -1.09 3.66 -13.25
N SER A 462 -0.34 4.31 -12.38
CA SER A 462 0.90 5.01 -12.75
C SER A 462 2.15 4.20 -12.41
N ARG A 463 3.27 4.61 -13.03
CA ARG A 463 4.62 4.18 -12.65
C ARG A 463 4.93 4.67 -11.23
N GLY A 464 5.58 3.86 -10.40
CA GLY A 464 5.98 4.26 -9.04
C GLY A 464 7.04 3.35 -8.43
N GLY A 465 7.79 3.85 -7.45
CA GLY A 465 8.82 3.09 -6.75
C GLY A 465 8.23 2.08 -5.78
N ARG A 466 8.83 0.90 -5.65
CA ARG A 466 8.43 -0.14 -4.69
C ARG A 466 9.65 -0.81 -4.09
N MET A 467 9.50 -1.40 -2.90
CA MET A 467 10.56 -2.26 -2.36
C MET A 467 10.71 -3.55 -3.15
N ALA A 468 9.60 -4.12 -3.62
CA ALA A 468 9.63 -5.31 -4.45
C ALA A 468 8.47 -5.39 -5.43
N VAL A 469 8.66 -6.23 -6.45
CA VAL A 469 7.67 -6.63 -7.44
C VAL A 469 7.68 -8.15 -7.57
N THR A 470 6.60 -8.72 -8.09
CA THR A 470 6.49 -10.18 -8.17
C THR A 470 7.24 -10.78 -9.36
N GLY A 471 7.83 -11.95 -9.16
CA GLY A 471 8.50 -12.75 -10.18
C GLY A 471 7.57 -13.32 -11.26
N ALA A 472 6.25 -13.19 -11.09
CA ALA A 472 5.30 -13.61 -12.13
C ALA A 472 5.45 -12.82 -13.43
N CYS A 473 5.83 -11.54 -13.34
CA CYS A 473 6.20 -10.71 -14.49
C CYS A 473 7.20 -9.63 -14.02
N LEU A 474 8.50 -9.91 -14.19
CA LEU A 474 9.60 -9.07 -13.71
C LEU A 474 10.65 -8.86 -14.80
N ALA A 475 10.90 -7.62 -15.19
CA ALA A 475 11.98 -7.25 -16.10
C ALA A 475 13.19 -6.68 -15.32
N VAL A 476 14.40 -7.02 -15.76
CA VAL A 476 15.65 -6.59 -15.12
C VAL A 476 16.80 -6.61 -16.15
N LYS A 477 17.77 -5.70 -16.02
CA LYS A 477 18.99 -5.77 -16.84
C LYS A 477 19.76 -7.03 -16.46
N ARG A 478 20.25 -7.76 -17.46
CA ARG A 478 21.08 -8.95 -17.22
C ARG A 478 22.27 -8.65 -16.32
N ALA A 479 22.95 -7.53 -16.54
CA ALA A 479 24.09 -7.12 -15.72
C ALA A 479 23.73 -7.00 -14.23
N ASP A 480 22.57 -6.42 -13.90
CA ASP A 480 22.12 -6.28 -12.52
C ASP A 480 21.72 -7.64 -11.92
N TYR A 481 21.09 -8.51 -12.72
CA TYR A 481 20.77 -9.89 -12.32
C TYR A 481 22.02 -10.69 -11.95
N ASP A 482 23.05 -10.62 -12.81
CA ASP A 482 24.31 -11.34 -12.64
C ASP A 482 25.10 -10.80 -11.43
N VAL A 483 25.13 -9.47 -11.24
CA VAL A 483 25.83 -8.81 -10.12
C VAL A 483 25.25 -9.19 -8.76
N VAL A 484 23.93 -9.40 -8.65
CA VAL A 484 23.31 -9.88 -7.41
C VAL A 484 23.36 -11.40 -7.26
N GLY A 485 23.78 -12.15 -8.28
CA GLY A 485 23.87 -13.61 -8.26
C GLY A 485 22.54 -14.33 -8.53
N GLY A 486 21.59 -13.68 -9.21
CA GLY A 486 20.28 -14.25 -9.52
C GLY A 486 19.42 -14.55 -8.29
N PHE A 487 18.49 -15.50 -8.40
CA PHE A 487 17.65 -15.93 -7.27
C PHE A 487 18.40 -16.88 -6.35
N ASP A 488 18.16 -16.79 -5.04
CA ASP A 488 18.78 -17.68 -4.05
C ASP A 488 18.10 -19.05 -4.07
N GLU A 489 18.70 -19.99 -4.79
CA GLU A 489 18.18 -21.35 -4.99
C GLU A 489 18.10 -22.16 -3.68
N THR A 490 18.81 -21.75 -2.63
CA THR A 490 18.91 -22.49 -1.37
C THR A 490 17.96 -21.93 -0.31
N ALA A 491 18.00 -20.62 -0.09
CA ALA A 491 17.17 -19.98 0.94
C ALA A 491 15.71 -19.81 0.50
N PHE A 492 15.48 -19.57 -0.81
CA PHE A 492 14.18 -19.23 -1.36
C PHE A 492 13.85 -20.07 -2.61
N PRO A 493 13.77 -21.40 -2.51
CA PRO A 493 13.53 -22.23 -3.68
C PRO A 493 12.14 -22.06 -4.31
N VAL A 494 11.13 -21.54 -3.58
CA VAL A 494 9.74 -21.46 -4.08
C VAL A 494 9.04 -20.13 -3.80
N ALA A 495 9.17 -19.57 -2.61
CA ALA A 495 8.55 -18.33 -2.16
C ALA A 495 9.62 -17.30 -1.79
N TYR A 496 9.25 -16.02 -1.73
CA TYR A 496 10.12 -14.88 -1.39
C TYR A 496 11.35 -14.67 -2.29
N ASN A 497 11.55 -15.48 -3.33
CA ASN A 497 12.72 -15.40 -4.23
C ASN A 497 12.77 -14.07 -4.97
N ASP A 498 11.63 -13.64 -5.50
CA ASP A 498 11.42 -12.36 -6.17
C ASP A 498 11.58 -11.18 -5.21
N ILE A 499 11.05 -11.30 -3.99
CA ILE A 499 11.16 -10.26 -2.97
C ILE A 499 12.61 -10.10 -2.51
N ASP A 500 13.28 -11.19 -2.12
CA ASP A 500 14.70 -11.20 -1.74
C ASP A 500 15.59 -10.64 -2.86
N PHE A 501 15.32 -11.01 -4.11
CA PHE A 501 16.04 -10.48 -5.26
C PHE A 501 15.87 -8.96 -5.39
N CYS A 502 14.64 -8.45 -5.31
CA CYS A 502 14.36 -7.01 -5.33
C CYS A 502 15.06 -6.28 -4.17
N LEU A 503 15.07 -6.86 -2.96
CA LEU A 503 15.75 -6.27 -1.80
C LEU A 503 17.27 -6.27 -1.94
N ARG A 504 17.87 -7.30 -2.59
CA ARG A 504 19.31 -7.29 -2.90
C ARG A 504 19.69 -6.27 -3.96
N LEU A 505 18.83 -6.02 -4.95
CA LEU A 505 19.00 -4.91 -5.89
C LEU A 505 18.92 -3.57 -5.15
N HIS A 506 17.94 -3.43 -4.26
CA HIS A 506 17.78 -2.23 -3.43
C HIS A 506 18.98 -1.95 -2.53
N ALA A 507 19.53 -2.98 -1.89
CA ALA A 507 20.73 -2.88 -1.07
C ALA A 507 21.98 -2.42 -1.85
N ARG A 508 21.96 -2.49 -3.19
CA ARG A 508 22.99 -1.94 -4.08
C ARG A 508 22.70 -0.51 -4.56
N GLY A 509 21.66 0.14 -4.03
CA GLY A 509 21.25 1.48 -4.42
C GLY A 509 20.41 1.54 -5.69
N LEU A 510 19.95 0.40 -6.21
CA LEU A 510 19.01 0.35 -7.33
C LEU A 510 17.57 0.50 -6.84
N ARG A 511 16.70 1.10 -7.66
CA ARG A 511 15.28 1.27 -7.37
C ARG A 511 14.47 0.21 -8.09
N ASN A 512 13.48 -0.36 -7.42
CA ASN A 512 12.52 -1.25 -8.08
C ASN A 512 11.29 -0.44 -8.46
N ILE A 513 10.78 -0.67 -9.68
CA ILE A 513 9.71 0.10 -10.27
C ILE A 513 8.51 -0.80 -10.49
N TYR A 514 7.35 -0.33 -10.07
CA TYR A 514 6.07 -0.82 -10.52
C TYR A 514 5.61 -0.01 -11.73
N GLN A 515 5.31 -0.68 -12.84
CA GLN A 515 4.84 -0.08 -14.09
C GLN A 515 3.32 -0.31 -14.24
N GLY A 516 2.52 0.59 -13.64
CA GLY A 516 1.05 0.44 -13.54
C GLY A 516 0.28 0.42 -14.87
N ASP A 517 0.85 1.03 -15.92
CA ASP A 517 0.30 1.09 -17.27
C ASP A 517 0.71 -0.12 -18.16
N ALA A 518 1.55 -1.03 -17.64
CA ALA A 518 1.80 -2.35 -18.24
C ALA A 518 0.85 -3.39 -17.61
N LYS A 519 -0.21 -3.77 -18.33
CA LYS A 519 -1.28 -4.64 -17.82
C LYS A 519 -1.21 -6.06 -18.38
N LEU A 520 -1.23 -7.05 -17.48
CA LEU A 520 -1.39 -8.47 -17.81
C LEU A 520 -2.42 -9.13 -16.87
N VAL A 521 -2.91 -10.32 -17.26
CA VAL A 521 -3.66 -11.21 -16.37
C VAL A 521 -2.74 -12.33 -15.91
N HIS A 522 -2.84 -12.71 -14.65
CA HIS A 522 -2.14 -13.86 -14.10
C HIS A 522 -3.18 -14.83 -13.55
N HIS A 523 -3.24 -16.03 -14.11
CA HIS A 523 -4.24 -17.06 -13.78
C HIS A 523 -3.88 -17.83 -12.49
N GLU A 524 -3.32 -17.14 -11.49
CA GLU A 524 -2.72 -17.67 -10.25
C GLU A 524 -3.55 -18.80 -9.59
N SER A 525 -2.85 -19.77 -8.97
CA SER A 525 -3.41 -20.97 -8.34
C SER A 525 -4.03 -22.01 -9.30
N GLN A 526 -3.83 -21.84 -10.61
CA GLN A 526 -4.27 -22.83 -11.61
C GLN A 526 -3.12 -23.69 -12.15
N SER A 527 -1.91 -23.14 -12.33
CA SER A 527 -0.69 -23.83 -12.77
C SER A 527 -0.14 -24.81 -11.73
N ARG A 528 -0.29 -24.49 -10.43
CA ARG A 528 0.23 -25.28 -9.31
C ARG A 528 -0.60 -26.53 -8.99
N GLY A 529 -1.74 -26.75 -9.66
CA GLY A 529 -2.81 -27.57 -9.10
C GLY A 529 -3.34 -26.89 -7.82
N HIS A 530 -4.33 -27.46 -7.14
CA HIS A 530 -4.54 -27.06 -5.75
C HIS A 530 -3.20 -27.27 -5.04
N ASP A 531 -2.57 -26.20 -4.56
CA ASP A 531 -1.43 -26.33 -3.66
C ASP A 531 -1.90 -27.29 -2.57
N ASP A 532 -1.35 -28.50 -2.67
CA ASP A 532 -1.62 -29.57 -1.76
C ASP A 532 -1.21 -29.00 -0.41
N VAL A 533 -2.22 -28.81 0.43
CA VAL A 533 -2.17 -28.33 1.82
C VAL A 533 -1.36 -29.32 2.70
N SER A 534 -0.55 -30.18 2.08
CA SER A 534 0.46 -31.02 2.65
C SER A 534 1.29 -30.25 3.68
N ILE A 535 1.55 -30.95 4.78
CA ILE A 535 2.39 -30.47 5.88
C ILE A 535 3.77 -30.04 5.36
N THR A 536 4.28 -30.71 4.32
CA THR A 536 5.56 -30.43 3.69
C THR A 536 5.60 -29.04 3.05
N ALA A 537 4.58 -28.66 2.27
CA ALA A 537 4.51 -27.34 1.64
C ALA A 537 4.42 -26.21 2.69
N ARG A 538 3.60 -26.40 3.73
CA ARG A 538 3.49 -25.45 4.85
C ARG A 538 4.80 -25.31 5.64
N ARG A 539 5.49 -26.43 5.90
CA ARG A 539 6.80 -26.42 6.58
C ARG A 539 7.85 -25.67 5.77
N ARG A 540 7.93 -25.94 4.45
CA ARG A 540 8.82 -25.20 3.54
C ARG A 540 8.51 -23.70 3.57
N GLN A 541 7.25 -23.32 3.35
CA GLN A 541 6.84 -21.91 3.34
C GLN A 541 7.17 -21.21 4.67
N SER A 542 6.98 -21.90 5.80
CA SER A 542 7.35 -21.37 7.12
C SER A 542 8.86 -21.19 7.28
N ALA A 543 9.65 -22.15 6.78
CA ALA A 543 11.11 -22.07 6.80
C ALA A 543 11.64 -20.93 5.91
N GLU A 544 11.11 -20.78 4.71
CA GLU A 544 11.46 -19.67 3.80
C GLU A 544 11.03 -18.32 4.39
N ALA A 545 9.84 -18.22 5.00
CA ALA A 545 9.43 -17.01 5.72
C ALA A 545 10.38 -16.67 6.89
N ALA A 546 10.82 -17.66 7.65
CA ALA A 546 11.78 -17.46 8.73
C ALA A 546 13.15 -17.00 8.20
N GLN A 547 13.62 -17.56 7.08
CA GLN A 547 14.84 -17.11 6.41
C GLN A 547 14.73 -15.68 5.89
N PHE A 548 13.58 -15.35 5.28
CA PHE A 548 13.27 -14.00 4.80
C PHE A 548 13.32 -12.99 5.94
N LEU A 549 12.64 -13.29 7.05
CA LEU A 549 12.65 -12.46 8.26
C LEU A 549 14.06 -12.34 8.83
N ASN A 550 14.80 -13.44 8.94
CA ASN A 550 16.17 -13.39 9.48
C ASN A 550 17.10 -12.52 8.63
N ARG A 551 16.95 -12.55 7.30
CA ARG A 551 17.77 -11.78 6.36
C ARG A 551 17.36 -10.30 6.30
N TRP A 552 16.07 -9.99 6.38
CA TRP A 552 15.52 -8.68 6.02
C TRP A 552 14.77 -7.94 7.14
N ARG A 553 14.75 -8.46 8.38
CA ARG A 553 14.03 -7.86 9.52
C ARG A 553 14.19 -6.35 9.68
N GLU A 554 15.37 -5.81 9.38
CA GLU A 554 15.68 -4.38 9.57
C GLU A 554 14.98 -3.51 8.53
N LEU A 555 14.74 -4.02 7.32
CA LEU A 555 14.02 -3.32 6.25
C LEU A 555 12.50 -3.49 6.34
N ILE A 556 12.02 -4.59 6.95
CA ILE A 556 10.59 -4.94 6.96
C ILE A 556 9.72 -3.84 7.60
N PHE A 557 10.26 -3.11 8.58
CA PHE A 557 9.52 -2.04 9.28
C PHE A 557 9.84 -0.63 8.78
N ALA A 558 10.62 -0.50 7.70
CA ALA A 558 11.13 0.77 7.21
C ALA A 558 10.99 0.90 5.68
N ASP A 559 9.88 0.42 5.10
CA ASP A 559 9.60 0.56 3.67
C ASP A 559 9.52 2.05 3.27
N PRO A 560 10.46 2.58 2.48
CA PRO A 560 10.51 4.01 2.12
C PRO A 560 9.51 4.37 1.02
N TYR A 561 8.98 3.39 0.28
CA TYR A 561 8.02 3.61 -0.81
C TYR A 561 6.57 3.54 -0.30
N PHE A 562 6.37 3.14 0.96
CA PHE A 562 5.08 3.21 1.61
C PHE A 562 4.93 4.52 2.37
N SER A 563 3.81 5.23 2.16
CA SER A 563 3.58 6.49 2.84
C SER A 563 3.56 6.28 4.35
N PRO A 564 4.31 7.08 5.15
CA PRO A 564 4.16 7.07 6.60
C PRO A 564 2.75 7.45 7.07
N ALA A 565 1.97 8.13 6.21
CA ALA A 565 0.59 8.50 6.47
C ALA A 565 -0.40 7.34 6.26
N PHE A 566 0.01 6.25 5.59
CA PHE A 566 -0.83 5.09 5.33
C PHE A 566 -0.66 4.00 6.38
N ASP A 567 -1.75 3.27 6.61
CA ASP A 567 -1.81 2.10 7.45
C ASP A 567 -1.11 0.93 6.72
N PRO A 568 0.07 0.49 7.19
CA PRO A 568 0.81 -0.59 6.55
C PRO A 568 0.19 -1.96 6.80
N SER A 569 -0.92 -2.05 7.55
CA SER A 569 -1.65 -3.29 7.82
C SER A 569 -2.74 -3.59 6.80
N ILE A 570 -2.98 -2.71 5.84
CA ILE A 570 -4.07 -2.86 4.86
C ILE A 570 -3.53 -3.07 3.45
N GLU A 571 -4.00 -4.13 2.81
CA GLU A 571 -3.65 -4.49 1.43
C GLU A 571 -4.07 -3.44 0.41
N THR A 572 -5.05 -2.56 0.70
CA THR A 572 -5.52 -1.53 -0.24
C THR A 572 -4.54 -0.39 -0.45
N GLY A 573 -3.38 -0.36 0.22
CA GLY A 573 -2.31 0.63 0.00
C GLY A 573 -2.66 2.10 0.29
N VAL A 574 -3.93 2.44 0.51
CA VAL A 574 -4.46 3.76 0.83
C VAL A 574 -5.54 3.58 1.88
N ALA A 575 -5.14 3.67 3.14
CA ALA A 575 -6.01 3.91 4.28
C ALA A 575 -5.16 4.71 5.26
N HIS A 576 -5.60 5.89 5.68
CA HIS A 576 -4.77 6.74 6.52
C HIS A 576 -4.62 6.14 7.92
N ARG A 577 -3.45 6.32 8.54
CA ARG A 577 -3.21 5.99 9.96
C ARG A 577 -4.10 6.81 10.92
N ALA A 578 -4.75 7.86 10.42
CA ALA A 578 -5.71 8.69 11.14
C ALA A 578 -6.88 9.03 10.21
N ASN A 579 -8.10 8.91 10.72
CA ASN A 579 -9.26 9.57 10.12
C ASN A 579 -9.13 11.08 10.36
N TYR A 580 -8.27 11.77 9.61
CA TYR A 580 -8.15 13.22 9.68
C TYR A 580 -9.51 13.83 9.30
N ARG A 581 -10.17 14.45 10.28
CA ARG A 581 -11.28 15.36 10.07
C ARG A 581 -10.80 16.72 10.59
N PRO A 582 -10.21 17.58 9.75
CA PRO A 582 -10.17 18.99 10.12
C PRO A 582 -11.62 19.40 10.35
N SER A 583 -11.88 20.34 11.25
CA SER A 583 -13.19 21.01 11.29
C SER A 583 -13.61 21.29 9.84
N ASP A 584 -14.77 20.79 9.39
CA ASP A 584 -15.25 20.77 7.98
C ASP A 584 -15.50 22.18 7.40
N GLN A 585 -14.60 23.11 7.66
CA GLN A 585 -14.70 24.52 7.37
C GLN A 585 -13.67 24.83 6.29
N TYR A 586 -14.16 24.83 5.07
CA TYR A 586 -13.47 25.38 3.92
C TYR A 586 -14.15 26.70 3.54
N ARG A 587 -13.39 27.64 2.97
CA ARG A 587 -13.96 28.83 2.34
C ARG A 587 -13.75 28.74 0.84
N GLN A 588 -14.71 29.26 0.08
CA GLN A 588 -14.52 29.47 -1.35
C GLN A 588 -13.36 30.42 -1.58
N ILE A 589 -12.54 30.06 -2.56
CA ILE A 589 -11.45 30.90 -3.05
C ILE A 589 -12.10 32.03 -3.86
N SER A 590 -12.04 33.24 -3.34
CA SER A 590 -12.68 34.44 -3.91
C SER A 590 -11.88 35.05 -5.04
#